data_AF-A0A1H9TBI4-F1
#
_entry.id   AF-A0A1H9TBI4-F1
#
_cell.length_a   1.000
_cell.length_b   1.000
_cell.length_c   1.000
_cell.angle_alpha   90.00
_cell.angle_beta   90.00
_cell.angle_gamma   90.00
#
_symmetry.space_group_name_H-M   'P 1'
#
loop_
_entity.id
_entity.type
_entity.pdbx_description
1 polymer ?
#
loop_
_entity_poly.entity_id
_entity_poly.type
_entity_poly.pdbx_seq_one_letter_code
_entity_poly.pdbx_strand_id
1 'polypeptide(L)'
;MGKTHDLIIDQSRWNGEEILKSSQYDTALGLNMAEDARKLSDGHISEEAFVAKYQESVEKEFQQTLAVQANETDHSGVRWGMVIDLRKCVGCETCTVSCKAENRTPPGVSYNQVFVKEEGTFPNTSRTNIARPCMHCDKPPCASVCPVRATYKADNGIVIQDADRCIGCRYCMVACPYGARTFDFGESYDEMTGYEQVQAPEHGMDRGKREDGKAPVGTVRKCNFCFHRLERGEEPACVETCIGDARYFGDLNDPDSTVSQLAASDRAFRLKESAGTQPRVYYLR
;
A
#
# COMPACT_ATOMS: atom_id res chain seq x y z
N MET A 1 1.60 -14.48 18.70
CA MET A 1 2.66 -13.97 17.80
C MET A 1 2.15 -13.02 16.73
N GLY A 2 1.01 -13.25 16.04
CA GLY A 2 0.44 -12.25 15.11
C GLY A 2 0.23 -10.86 15.72
N LYS A 3 -0.20 -10.81 17.00
CA LYS A 3 -0.28 -9.57 17.79
C LYS A 3 1.06 -8.81 17.89
N THR A 4 2.20 -9.48 17.90
CA THR A 4 3.52 -8.83 18.00
C THR A 4 3.89 -8.12 16.70
N HIS A 5 3.58 -8.74 15.55
CA HIS A 5 3.82 -8.15 14.23
C HIS A 5 2.88 -6.96 13.96
N ASP A 6 1.61 -7.08 14.34
CA ASP A 6 0.64 -6.00 14.19
C ASP A 6 1.03 -4.76 15.01
N LEU A 7 1.59 -4.95 16.21
CA LEU A 7 2.10 -3.85 17.04
C LEU A 7 3.27 -3.10 16.38
N ILE A 8 4.19 -3.81 15.72
CA ILE A 8 5.29 -3.19 14.96
C ILE A 8 4.71 -2.30 13.86
N ILE A 9 3.69 -2.79 13.15
CA ILE A 9 3.02 -2.00 12.13
C ILE A 9 2.33 -0.79 12.74
N ASP A 10 1.58 -0.95 13.83
CA ASP A 10 0.87 0.17 14.46
C ASP A 10 1.81 1.28 14.95
N GLN A 11 2.97 0.90 15.52
CA GLN A 11 4.01 1.86 15.95
C GLN A 11 4.71 2.56 14.77
N SER A 12 4.74 1.93 13.60
CA SER A 12 5.34 2.48 12.39
C SER A 12 4.42 3.40 11.58
N ARG A 13 3.16 3.55 12.00
CA ARG A 13 2.19 4.38 11.28
C ARG A 13 2.42 5.84 11.61
N TRP A 14 2.26 6.66 10.59
CA TRP A 14 2.20 8.10 10.74
C TRP A 14 1.07 8.54 11.67
N ASN A 15 1.23 9.69 12.32
CA ASN A 15 0.12 10.35 13.01
C ASN A 15 -0.87 10.89 11.97
N GLY A 16 -2.02 10.22 11.84
CA GLY A 16 -3.02 10.56 10.83
C GLY A 16 -3.61 11.96 11.01
N GLU A 17 -3.72 12.45 12.24
CA GLU A 17 -4.24 13.79 12.53
C GLU A 17 -3.26 14.87 12.05
N GLU A 18 -1.96 14.71 12.31
CA GLU A 18 -0.92 15.66 11.86
C GLU A 18 -0.83 15.72 10.32
N ILE A 19 -0.94 14.57 9.65
CA ILE A 19 -0.94 14.51 8.18
C ILE A 19 -2.12 15.28 7.58
N LEU A 20 -3.30 15.17 8.19
CA LEU A 20 -4.51 15.82 7.70
C LEU A 20 -4.51 17.32 8.01
N LYS A 21 -3.99 17.72 9.19
CA LYS A 21 -3.83 19.14 9.56
C LYS A 21 -2.92 19.91 8.62
N SER A 22 -1.95 19.24 8.00
CA SER A 22 -1.07 19.84 6.99
C SER A 22 -1.68 19.81 5.58
N SER A 23 -2.93 19.38 5.43
CA SER A 23 -3.68 19.41 4.17
C SER A 23 -4.70 20.56 4.19
N GLN A 24 -5.15 21.00 3.01
CA GLN A 24 -6.19 22.02 2.88
C GLN A 24 -7.62 21.50 3.13
N TYR A 25 -7.76 20.22 3.47
CA TYR A 25 -9.03 19.49 3.56
C TYR A 25 -9.44 19.26 5.03
N ASP A 26 -10.72 18.92 5.25
CA ASP A 26 -11.32 18.75 6.56
C ASP A 26 -10.72 17.55 7.32
N THR A 27 -9.98 17.86 8.37
CA THR A 27 -9.31 16.84 9.19
C THR A 27 -10.31 15.93 9.90
N ALA A 28 -11.42 16.45 10.41
CA ALA A 28 -12.41 15.67 11.14
C ALA A 28 -13.16 14.74 10.19
N LEU A 29 -13.52 15.21 8.99
CA LEU A 29 -14.13 14.37 7.97
C LEU A 29 -13.19 13.22 7.59
N GLY A 30 -11.93 13.53 7.30
CA GLY A 30 -10.92 12.52 6.93
C GLY A 30 -10.71 11.44 8.00
N LEU A 31 -10.66 11.83 9.28
CA LEU A 31 -10.54 10.88 10.40
C LEU A 31 -11.78 9.99 10.54
N ASN A 32 -12.97 10.59 10.50
CA ASN A 32 -14.23 9.88 10.63
C ASN A 32 -14.45 8.88 9.48
N MET A 33 -14.23 9.33 8.24
CA MET A 33 -14.31 8.46 7.06
C MET A 33 -13.30 7.32 7.13
N ALA A 34 -12.07 7.59 7.59
CA ALA A 34 -11.04 6.57 7.73
C ALA A 34 -11.40 5.50 8.78
N GLU A 35 -12.02 5.88 9.89
CA GLU A 35 -12.50 4.93 10.89
C GLU A 35 -13.64 4.07 10.36
N ASP A 36 -14.66 4.69 9.77
CA ASP A 36 -15.83 3.98 9.28
C ASP A 36 -15.51 3.16 8.03
N ALA A 37 -14.56 3.56 7.19
CA ALA A 37 -14.10 2.72 6.08
C ALA A 37 -13.42 1.42 6.55
N ARG A 38 -12.77 1.44 7.73
CA ARG A 38 -12.26 0.21 8.35
C ARG A 38 -13.41 -0.68 8.85
N LYS A 39 -14.43 -0.08 9.48
CA LYS A 39 -15.65 -0.80 9.90
C LYS A 39 -16.38 -1.40 8.69
N LEU A 40 -16.43 -0.68 7.58
CA LEU A 40 -16.98 -1.15 6.30
C LEU A 40 -16.21 -2.37 5.78
N SER A 41 -14.88 -2.31 5.80
CA SER A 41 -14.03 -3.43 5.37
C SER A 41 -14.27 -4.68 6.23
N ASP A 42 -14.49 -4.48 7.53
CA ASP A 42 -14.78 -5.53 8.50
C ASP A 42 -16.27 -5.94 8.56
N GLY A 43 -17.12 -5.39 7.69
CA GLY A 43 -18.54 -5.76 7.59
C GLY A 43 -19.44 -5.23 8.72
N HIS A 44 -18.96 -4.30 9.55
CA HIS A 44 -19.73 -3.71 10.65
C HIS A 44 -20.73 -2.64 10.18
N ILE A 45 -20.52 -2.05 9.00
CA ILE A 45 -21.45 -1.13 8.36
C ILE A 45 -21.59 -1.50 6.88
N SER A 46 -22.74 -1.19 6.26
CA SER A 46 -22.96 -1.43 4.83
C SER A 46 -22.45 -0.26 3.97
N GLU A 47 -22.30 -0.52 2.67
CA GLU A 47 -21.89 0.51 1.70
C GLU A 47 -22.92 1.65 1.63
N GLU A 48 -24.21 1.32 1.69
CA GLU A 48 -25.31 2.30 1.69
C GLU A 48 -25.27 3.17 2.94
N ALA A 49 -25.01 2.58 4.11
CA ALA A 49 -24.89 3.32 5.36
C ALA A 49 -23.68 4.28 5.34
N PHE A 50 -22.56 3.83 4.76
CA PHE A 50 -21.37 4.66 4.60
C PHE A 50 -21.64 5.84 3.64
N VAL A 51 -22.23 5.58 2.47
CA VAL A 51 -22.57 6.63 1.50
C VAL A 51 -23.59 7.60 2.09
N ALA A 52 -24.67 7.11 2.71
CA ALA A 52 -25.69 7.96 3.32
C ALA A 52 -25.11 8.89 4.40
N LYS A 53 -24.10 8.42 5.14
CA LYS A 53 -23.45 9.22 6.19
C LYS A 53 -22.53 10.31 5.64
N TYR A 54 -21.82 10.06 4.55
CA TYR A 54 -20.71 10.92 4.11
C TYR A 54 -20.96 11.66 2.78
N GLN A 55 -21.98 11.29 2.00
CA GLN A 55 -22.26 11.88 0.68
C GLN A 55 -22.35 13.41 0.72
N GLU A 56 -23.15 13.98 1.64
CA GLU A 56 -23.33 15.44 1.72
C GLU A 56 -22.02 16.17 2.07
N SER A 57 -21.23 15.61 3.00
CA SER A 57 -19.94 16.20 3.39
C SER A 57 -18.92 16.12 2.25
N VAL A 58 -18.88 14.99 1.54
CA VAL A 58 -17.99 14.79 0.38
C VAL A 58 -18.37 15.70 -0.78
N GLU A 59 -19.67 15.87 -1.06
CA GLU A 59 -20.13 16.76 -2.11
C GLU A 59 -19.82 18.24 -1.78
N LYS A 60 -20.03 18.64 -0.53
CA LYS A 60 -19.71 20.00 -0.06
C LYS A 60 -18.22 20.31 -0.16
N GLU A 61 -17.36 19.37 0.22
CA GLU A 61 -15.92 19.60 0.26
C GLU A 61 -15.24 19.40 -1.10
N PHE A 62 -15.57 18.31 -1.81
CA PHE A 62 -14.86 17.88 -3.01
C PHE A 62 -15.64 18.09 -4.31
N GLN A 63 -16.93 18.43 -4.23
CA GLN A 63 -17.83 18.53 -5.38
C GLN A 63 -17.87 17.22 -6.19
N GLN A 64 -17.83 16.08 -5.48
CA GLN A 64 -17.84 14.74 -6.06
C GLN A 64 -18.98 13.91 -5.47
N THR A 65 -19.45 12.93 -6.23
CA THR A 65 -20.34 11.88 -5.72
C THR A 65 -19.50 10.77 -5.09
N LEU A 66 -19.79 10.44 -3.83
CA LEU A 66 -19.12 9.36 -3.12
C LEU A 66 -19.60 8.02 -3.69
N ALA A 67 -18.67 7.31 -4.33
CA ALA A 67 -18.88 5.93 -4.77
C ALA A 67 -17.97 5.02 -3.94
N VAL A 68 -18.56 4.15 -3.14
CA VAL A 68 -17.83 3.05 -2.52
C VAL A 68 -17.48 2.05 -3.63
N GLN A 69 -16.22 1.60 -3.65
CA GLN A 69 -15.86 0.51 -4.53
C GLN A 69 -16.36 -0.80 -3.94
N ALA A 70 -17.33 -1.41 -4.63
CA ALA A 70 -17.88 -2.70 -4.28
C ALA A 70 -16.76 -3.74 -4.12
N ASN A 71 -16.82 -4.49 -3.02
CA ASN A 71 -15.82 -5.48 -2.61
C ASN A 71 -15.77 -6.75 -3.49
N GLU A 72 -16.46 -6.78 -4.62
CA GLU A 72 -16.63 -7.96 -5.47
C GLU A 72 -16.05 -7.71 -6.85
N THR A 73 -14.73 -7.82 -6.96
CA THR A 73 -14.08 -8.03 -8.25
C THR A 73 -14.22 -9.50 -8.62
N ASP A 74 -14.67 -9.80 -9.83
CA ASP A 74 -14.68 -11.15 -10.38
C ASP A 74 -13.29 -11.81 -10.18
N HIS A 75 -13.27 -12.94 -9.48
CA HIS A 75 -12.06 -13.71 -9.21
C HIS A 75 -11.75 -14.72 -10.30
N SER A 76 -12.40 -14.65 -11.47
CA SER A 76 -12.15 -15.57 -12.59
C SER A 76 -10.79 -15.38 -13.28
N GLY A 77 -10.18 -14.20 -13.14
CA GLY A 77 -8.88 -13.86 -13.73
C GLY A 77 -7.68 -14.06 -12.79
N VAL A 78 -6.53 -13.55 -13.22
CA VAL A 78 -5.28 -13.57 -12.43
C VAL A 78 -5.46 -12.79 -11.14
N ARG A 79 -5.16 -13.41 -9.99
CA ARG A 79 -5.26 -12.79 -8.67
C ARG A 79 -3.87 -12.61 -8.06
N TRP A 80 -3.23 -11.49 -8.36
CA TRP A 80 -1.88 -11.22 -7.87
C TRP A 80 -1.80 -11.18 -6.33
N GLY A 81 -0.81 -11.88 -5.79
CA GLY A 81 -0.49 -11.91 -4.38
C GLY A 81 1.01 -12.01 -4.12
N MET A 82 1.40 -11.78 -2.86
CA MET A 82 2.78 -11.89 -2.42
C MET A 82 2.85 -12.71 -1.13
N VAL A 83 3.86 -13.57 -1.02
CA VAL A 83 4.20 -14.26 0.24
C VAL A 83 5.57 -13.81 0.69
N ILE A 84 5.73 -13.50 1.98
CA ILE A 84 6.99 -13.09 2.60
C ILE A 84 7.36 -14.04 3.75
N ASP A 85 8.40 -14.86 3.58
CA ASP A 85 8.93 -15.74 4.62
C ASP A 85 9.81 -14.96 5.60
N LEU A 86 9.29 -14.73 6.81
CA LEU A 86 9.99 -13.96 7.83
C LEU A 86 11.21 -14.68 8.40
N ARG A 87 11.28 -16.02 8.30
CA ARG A 87 12.47 -16.79 8.73
C ARG A 87 13.65 -16.62 7.78
N LYS A 88 13.38 -16.32 6.51
CA LYS A 88 14.39 -16.04 5.48
C LYS A 88 14.78 -14.56 5.41
N CYS A 89 13.94 -13.67 5.95
CA CYS A 89 14.16 -12.23 5.91
C CYS A 89 15.28 -11.80 6.88
N VAL A 90 16.47 -11.56 6.32
CA VAL A 90 17.64 -11.06 7.10
C VAL A 90 17.61 -9.54 7.37
N GLY A 91 16.63 -8.82 6.82
CA GLY A 91 16.48 -7.38 7.03
C GLY A 91 17.51 -6.51 6.30
N CYS A 92 17.99 -6.96 5.14
CA CYS A 92 19.02 -6.27 4.34
C CYS A 92 18.54 -5.01 3.60
N GLU A 93 17.24 -4.72 3.60
CA GLU A 93 16.61 -3.59 2.90
C GLU A 93 16.83 -3.52 1.37
N THR A 94 17.38 -4.55 0.73
CA THR A 94 17.52 -4.60 -0.73
C THR A 94 16.18 -4.39 -1.44
N CYS A 95 15.12 -5.01 -0.89
CA CYS A 95 13.74 -4.83 -1.36
C CYS A 95 13.17 -3.40 -1.23
N THR A 96 13.74 -2.57 -0.35
CA THR A 96 13.42 -1.14 -0.23
C THR A 96 14.15 -0.38 -1.34
N VAL A 97 15.47 -0.57 -1.44
CA VAL A 97 16.34 0.13 -2.39
C VAL A 97 15.97 -0.19 -3.84
N SER A 98 15.75 -1.47 -4.18
CA SER A 98 15.34 -1.87 -5.53
C SER A 98 13.98 -1.30 -5.92
N CYS A 99 13.04 -1.26 -4.98
CA CYS A 99 11.74 -0.66 -5.21
C CYS A 99 11.84 0.86 -5.44
N LYS A 100 12.74 1.54 -4.71
CA LYS A 100 13.04 2.96 -4.94
C LYS A 100 13.66 3.20 -6.31
N ALA A 101 14.63 2.37 -6.71
CA ALA A 101 15.29 2.48 -8.00
C ALA A 101 14.31 2.23 -9.16
N GLU A 102 13.48 1.19 -9.05
CA GLU A 102 12.50 0.81 -10.06
C GLU A 102 11.39 1.87 -10.20
N ASN A 103 10.79 2.30 -9.09
CA ASN A 103 9.64 3.23 -9.12
C ASN A 103 10.05 4.71 -9.02
N ARG A 104 11.36 5.00 -9.02
CA ARG A 104 11.99 6.33 -8.83
C ARG A 104 11.27 7.19 -7.79
N THR A 105 11.14 6.65 -6.59
CA THR A 105 10.54 7.35 -5.46
C THR A 105 11.51 8.41 -4.92
N PRO A 106 11.06 9.65 -4.64
CA PRO A 106 11.89 10.71 -4.08
C PRO A 106 12.34 10.43 -2.64
N PRO A 107 13.16 11.32 -2.04
CA PRO A 107 13.37 11.33 -0.60
C PRO A 107 12.04 11.31 0.17
N GLY A 108 12.04 10.71 1.36
CA GLY A 108 10.83 10.54 2.19
C GLY A 108 9.80 9.52 1.67
N VAL A 109 9.80 9.16 0.38
CA VAL A 109 8.85 8.19 -0.20
C VAL A 109 9.48 6.81 -0.29
N SER A 110 8.86 5.83 0.37
CA SER A 110 9.28 4.42 0.34
C SER A 110 8.06 3.51 0.27
N TYR A 111 7.98 2.67 -0.77
CA TYR A 111 6.84 1.76 -0.98
C TYR A 111 6.96 0.46 -0.17
N ASN A 112 8.20 0.00 0.01
CA ASN A 112 8.56 -1.13 0.85
C ASN A 112 9.37 -0.58 2.02
N GLN A 113 9.00 -0.96 3.24
CA GLN A 113 9.77 -0.65 4.45
C GLN A 113 10.04 -1.94 5.21
N VAL A 114 11.25 -2.07 5.77
CA VAL A 114 11.61 -3.19 6.64
C VAL A 114 11.65 -2.68 8.07
N PHE A 115 10.76 -3.19 8.90
CA PHE A 115 10.72 -2.88 10.32
C PHE A 115 11.51 -3.91 11.09
N VAL A 116 12.39 -3.44 11.96
CA VAL A 116 13.24 -4.27 12.80
C VAL A 116 12.74 -4.13 14.24
N LYS A 117 12.46 -5.26 14.89
CA LYS A 117 12.21 -5.31 16.32
C LYS A 117 13.22 -6.21 16.98
N GLU A 118 13.89 -5.68 18.01
CA GLU A 118 14.76 -6.45 18.89
C GLU A 118 14.04 -6.67 20.22
N GLU A 119 14.03 -7.90 20.69
CA GLU A 119 13.40 -8.31 21.95
C GLU A 119 14.36 -9.16 22.77
N GLY A 120 14.21 -9.10 24.10
CA GLY A 120 15.04 -9.83 25.05
C GLY A 120 16.15 -8.98 25.68
N THR A 121 16.94 -9.60 26.54
CA THR A 121 18.06 -8.97 27.25
C THR A 121 19.32 -9.77 26.97
N PHE A 122 20.45 -9.08 26.79
CA PHE A 122 21.72 -9.73 26.52
C PHE A 122 22.05 -10.79 27.60
N PRO A 123 22.47 -12.01 27.22
CA PRO A 123 22.80 -12.49 25.87
C PRO A 123 21.63 -13.10 25.07
N ASN A 124 20.43 -13.21 25.66
CA ASN A 124 19.25 -13.82 25.05
C ASN A 124 18.42 -12.77 24.30
N THR A 125 18.96 -12.26 23.18
CA THR A 125 18.25 -11.34 22.29
C THR A 125 17.74 -12.06 21.04
N SER A 126 16.65 -11.55 20.50
CA SER A 126 16.07 -12.01 19.23
C SER A 126 15.73 -10.81 18.37
N ARG A 127 15.83 -10.97 17.05
CA ARG A 127 15.56 -9.93 16.07
C ARG A 127 14.52 -10.43 15.08
N THR A 128 13.45 -9.65 14.91
CA THR A 128 12.39 -9.93 13.93
C THR A 128 12.37 -8.82 12.88
N ASN A 129 12.47 -9.21 11.61
CA ASN A 129 12.44 -8.29 10.48
C ASN A 129 11.11 -8.45 9.72
N ILE A 130 10.32 -7.38 9.62
CA ILE A 130 9.04 -7.39 8.90
C ILE A 130 9.12 -6.43 7.73
N ALA A 131 9.19 -7.00 6.53
CA ALA A 131 9.00 -6.26 5.31
C ALA A 131 7.51 -5.99 5.08
N ARG A 132 7.11 -4.72 5.05
CA ARG A 132 5.71 -4.31 4.84
C ARG A 132 5.56 -3.48 3.55
N PRO A 133 5.10 -4.09 2.45
CA PRO A 133 4.63 -3.38 1.26
C PRO A 133 3.20 -2.82 1.48
N CYS A 134 2.59 -2.27 0.42
CA CYS A 134 1.14 -2.19 0.36
C CYS A 134 0.55 -3.61 0.29
N MET A 135 -0.55 -3.83 1.02
CA MET A 135 -1.13 -5.16 1.17
C MET A 135 -2.12 -5.53 0.05
N HIS A 136 -2.42 -4.62 -0.87
CA HIS A 136 -3.37 -4.79 -1.97
C HIS A 136 -4.66 -5.52 -1.54
N CYS A 137 -5.31 -4.94 -0.54
CA CYS A 137 -6.45 -5.50 0.17
C CYS A 137 -7.62 -5.83 -0.76
N ASP A 138 -8.27 -6.97 -0.55
CA ASP A 138 -9.50 -7.30 -1.27
C ASP A 138 -10.65 -6.39 -0.89
N LYS A 139 -10.68 -5.94 0.38
CA LYS A 139 -11.56 -4.90 0.90
C LYS A 139 -10.73 -3.68 1.31
N PRO A 140 -10.37 -2.79 0.36
CA PRO A 140 -9.45 -1.69 0.62
C PRO A 140 -10.16 -0.47 1.23
N PRO A 141 -10.01 -0.18 2.55
CA PRO A 141 -10.64 1.01 3.15
C PRO A 141 -10.13 2.31 2.50
N CYS A 142 -8.90 2.28 2.00
CA CYS A 142 -8.29 3.40 1.30
C CYS A 142 -8.98 3.77 -0.03
N ALA A 143 -9.65 2.82 -0.70
CA ALA A 143 -10.42 3.09 -1.91
C ALA A 143 -11.79 3.69 -1.58
N SER A 144 -12.44 3.19 -0.53
CA SER A 144 -13.76 3.66 -0.08
C SER A 144 -13.77 5.13 0.35
N VAL A 145 -12.62 5.68 0.79
CA VAL A 145 -12.49 7.08 1.24
C VAL A 145 -12.02 8.04 0.16
N CYS A 146 -11.77 7.59 -1.07
CA CYS A 146 -11.22 8.46 -2.11
C CYS A 146 -12.33 9.18 -2.87
N PRO A 147 -12.51 10.51 -2.68
CA PRO A 147 -13.64 11.23 -3.27
C PRO A 147 -13.56 11.32 -4.80
N VAL A 148 -12.34 11.40 -5.34
CA VAL A 148 -12.06 11.55 -6.79
C VAL A 148 -11.77 10.22 -7.48
N ARG A 149 -11.94 9.08 -6.79
CA ARG A 149 -11.65 7.73 -7.32
C ARG A 149 -10.26 7.59 -7.94
N ALA A 150 -9.28 8.31 -7.38
CA ALA A 150 -7.87 8.19 -7.72
C ALA A 150 -7.27 6.88 -7.24
N THR A 151 -7.89 6.21 -6.26
CA THR A 151 -7.51 4.85 -5.91
C THR A 151 -8.66 3.89 -6.12
N TYR A 152 -8.36 2.80 -6.81
CA TYR A 152 -9.34 1.80 -7.16
C TYR A 152 -8.75 0.40 -7.22
N LYS A 153 -9.56 -0.64 -7.07
CA LYS A 153 -9.16 -2.03 -7.27
C LYS A 153 -9.36 -2.42 -8.74
N ALA A 154 -8.31 -2.89 -9.39
CA ALA A 154 -8.38 -3.46 -10.74
C ALA A 154 -8.90 -4.90 -10.70
N ASP A 155 -9.25 -5.48 -11.86
CA ASP A 155 -9.80 -6.84 -11.96
C ASP A 155 -8.78 -7.91 -11.53
N ASN A 156 -7.50 -7.69 -11.83
CA ASN A 156 -6.40 -8.52 -11.31
C ASN A 156 -6.16 -8.34 -9.79
N GLY A 157 -6.93 -7.43 -9.18
CA GLY A 157 -6.98 -7.04 -7.78
C GLY A 157 -5.77 -6.31 -7.21
N ILE A 158 -4.92 -5.76 -8.09
CA ILE A 158 -4.02 -4.70 -7.70
C ILE A 158 -4.87 -3.47 -7.33
N VAL A 159 -4.80 -3.01 -6.09
CA VAL A 159 -5.26 -1.66 -5.73
C VAL A 159 -4.35 -0.65 -6.43
N ILE A 160 -4.85 0.09 -7.41
CA ILE A 160 -4.18 1.12 -8.19
C ILE A 160 -4.26 2.47 -7.47
N GLN A 161 -3.22 3.29 -7.68
CA GLN A 161 -3.17 4.69 -7.29
C GLN A 161 -2.85 5.50 -8.54
N ASP A 162 -3.86 6.17 -9.07
CA ASP A 162 -3.77 7.07 -10.21
C ASP A 162 -3.29 8.44 -9.72
N ALA A 163 -2.10 8.82 -10.12
CA ALA A 163 -1.50 10.09 -9.74
C ALA A 163 -2.19 11.28 -10.40
N ASP A 164 -2.72 11.12 -11.62
CA ASP A 164 -3.33 12.21 -12.40
C ASP A 164 -4.71 12.61 -11.86
N ARG A 165 -5.42 11.65 -11.25
CA ARG A 165 -6.68 11.93 -10.55
C ARG A 165 -6.49 12.37 -9.10
N CYS A 166 -5.32 12.15 -8.52
CA CYS A 166 -5.12 12.34 -7.09
C CYS A 166 -5.01 13.83 -6.73
N ILE A 167 -5.98 14.32 -5.95
CA ILE A 167 -6.00 15.71 -5.44
C ILE A 167 -5.22 15.90 -4.12
N GLY A 168 -4.53 14.86 -3.64
CA GLY A 168 -3.70 14.97 -2.46
C GLY A 168 -4.43 15.17 -1.12
N CYS A 169 -5.68 14.71 -0.95
CA CYS A 169 -6.44 14.90 0.30
C CYS A 169 -5.98 14.04 1.48
N ARG A 170 -5.14 13.02 1.24
CA ARG A 170 -4.51 12.15 2.26
C ARG A 170 -5.48 11.31 3.11
N TYR A 171 -6.80 11.34 2.89
CA TYR A 171 -7.76 10.50 3.62
C TYR A 171 -7.42 9.01 3.50
N CYS A 172 -6.98 8.57 2.31
CA CYS A 172 -6.55 7.21 2.06
C CYS A 172 -5.33 6.77 2.89
N MET A 173 -4.45 7.70 3.29
CA MET A 173 -3.29 7.39 4.14
C MET A 173 -3.74 7.02 5.55
N VAL A 174 -4.70 7.78 6.10
CA VAL A 174 -5.24 7.57 7.45
C VAL A 174 -6.17 6.36 7.50
N ALA A 175 -6.90 6.08 6.43
CA ALA A 175 -7.75 4.89 6.30
C ALA A 175 -6.94 3.58 6.29
N CYS A 176 -5.73 3.60 5.72
CA CYS A 176 -4.89 2.40 5.62
C CYS A 176 -4.46 1.89 7.01
N PRO A 177 -4.91 0.68 7.43
CA PRO A 177 -4.53 0.13 8.73
C PRO A 177 -3.05 -0.26 8.81
N TYR A 178 -2.37 -0.32 7.66
CA TYR A 178 -0.96 -0.68 7.54
C TYR A 178 -0.04 0.53 7.43
N GLY A 179 -0.54 1.75 7.23
CA GLY A 179 0.29 2.93 6.97
C GLY A 179 1.12 2.84 5.68
N ALA A 180 0.69 2.06 4.69
CA ALA A 180 1.46 1.73 3.48
C ALA A 180 1.27 2.72 2.32
N ARG A 181 0.91 3.97 2.65
CA ARG A 181 0.74 5.07 1.70
C ARG A 181 1.57 6.25 2.19
N THR A 182 2.20 6.95 1.26
CA THR A 182 3.07 8.09 1.54
C THR A 182 2.68 9.25 0.64
N PHE A 183 2.72 10.47 1.15
CA PHE A 183 2.48 11.67 0.36
C PHE A 183 3.79 12.14 -0.30
N ASP A 184 3.73 12.53 -1.56
CA ASP A 184 4.87 13.12 -2.26
C ASP A 184 4.89 14.64 -2.04
N PHE A 185 5.77 15.11 -1.15
CA PHE A 185 5.91 16.52 -0.79
C PHE A 185 6.73 17.35 -1.81
N GLY A 186 7.16 16.75 -2.93
CA GLY A 186 7.94 17.46 -3.95
C GLY A 186 9.45 17.41 -3.74
N GLU A 187 9.92 16.74 -2.67
CA GLU A 187 11.35 16.52 -2.46
C GLU A 187 12.00 15.81 -3.67
N SER A 188 13.27 16.11 -3.90
CA SER A 188 14.06 15.56 -5.00
C SER A 188 15.48 15.27 -4.53
N TYR A 189 16.15 14.34 -5.21
CA TYR A 189 17.59 14.16 -5.06
C TYR A 189 18.26 15.21 -5.96
N ASP A 190 18.68 16.35 -5.40
CA ASP A 190 19.24 17.48 -6.15
C ASP A 190 20.48 17.11 -7.00
N GLU A 191 21.14 15.98 -6.71
CA GLU A 191 22.45 15.60 -7.26
C GLU A 191 22.46 14.29 -8.08
N MET A 192 21.37 13.52 -8.11
CA MET A 192 21.32 12.26 -8.86
C MET A 192 20.65 12.47 -10.22
N THR A 193 21.43 12.76 -11.26
CA THR A 193 20.97 12.53 -12.65
C THR A 193 21.96 11.63 -13.41
N GLY A 194 21.44 10.46 -13.86
CA GLY A 194 22.04 9.46 -14.76
C GLY A 194 21.59 8.01 -14.55
N TYR A 195 20.39 7.56 -14.97
CA TYR A 195 19.96 7.05 -16.31
C TYR A 195 19.34 8.08 -17.29
N GLU A 196 19.44 9.38 -16.98
CA GLU A 196 19.23 10.52 -17.88
C GLU A 196 17.86 10.61 -18.61
N GLN A 197 17.10 11.65 -18.30
CA GLN A 197 15.99 12.23 -19.09
C GLN A 197 14.56 11.70 -18.89
N VAL A 198 14.30 10.50 -18.35
CA VAL A 198 12.90 10.06 -18.19
C VAL A 198 12.27 10.68 -16.94
N GLN A 199 11.34 11.60 -17.16
CA GLN A 199 10.57 12.22 -16.09
C GLN A 199 9.36 11.35 -15.75
N ALA A 200 9.12 11.01 -14.49
CA ALA A 200 8.07 10.05 -14.06
C ALA A 200 8.08 8.67 -14.76
N PRO A 201 9.23 7.99 -14.71
CA PRO A 201 9.46 6.66 -15.27
C PRO A 201 8.62 5.55 -14.65
N GLU A 202 7.76 5.87 -13.67
CA GLU A 202 7.07 4.94 -12.78
C GLU A 202 6.52 3.77 -13.60
N HIS A 203 6.03 4.06 -14.81
CA HIS A 203 5.52 3.08 -15.77
C HIS A 203 5.82 3.48 -17.24
N GLY A 204 6.98 4.07 -17.52
CA GLY A 204 7.36 4.45 -18.90
C GLY A 204 6.67 5.72 -19.46
N MET A 205 6.06 6.53 -18.59
CA MET A 205 5.52 7.85 -18.96
C MET A 205 6.60 8.92 -18.79
N ASP A 206 6.62 9.92 -19.67
CA ASP A 206 7.41 11.16 -19.50
C ASP A 206 6.48 12.26 -18.93
N ARG A 207 6.69 12.69 -17.68
CA ARG A 207 5.89 13.75 -17.04
C ARG A 207 6.57 15.12 -16.96
N GLY A 208 7.70 15.33 -17.65
CA GLY A 208 8.43 16.60 -17.50
C GLY A 208 8.97 16.82 -16.07
N LYS A 209 9.68 17.93 -15.85
CA LYS A 209 10.30 18.25 -14.54
C LYS A 209 9.31 18.09 -13.39
N ARG A 210 9.79 17.53 -12.28
CA ARG A 210 9.06 17.54 -11.01
C ARG A 210 8.86 19.00 -10.60
N GLU A 211 7.60 19.43 -10.57
CA GLU A 211 7.17 20.78 -10.25
C GLU A 211 5.99 20.71 -9.29
N ASP A 212 5.91 21.65 -8.35
CA ASP A 212 4.80 21.72 -7.41
C ASP A 212 3.46 21.84 -8.15
N GLY A 213 2.50 21.02 -7.72
CA GLY A 213 1.17 20.97 -8.33
C GLY A 213 1.08 20.14 -9.61
N LYS A 214 2.18 19.55 -10.11
CA LYS A 214 2.15 18.57 -11.20
C LYS A 214 2.35 17.15 -10.68
N ALA A 215 1.42 16.26 -10.99
CA ALA A 215 1.53 14.85 -10.64
C ALA A 215 2.88 14.27 -11.15
N PRO A 216 3.64 13.56 -10.31
CA PRO A 216 3.22 12.94 -9.05
C PRO A 216 3.42 13.82 -7.80
N VAL A 217 3.95 15.05 -7.92
CA VAL A 217 4.11 15.96 -6.76
C VAL A 217 2.72 16.35 -6.23
N GLY A 218 2.56 16.35 -4.90
CA GLY A 218 1.29 16.64 -4.26
C GLY A 218 0.29 15.47 -4.30
N THR A 219 0.73 14.27 -4.71
CA THR A 219 -0.12 13.08 -4.78
C THR A 219 0.25 12.06 -3.70
N VAL A 220 -0.69 11.19 -3.35
CA VAL A 220 -0.39 10.02 -2.53
C VAL A 220 0.20 8.94 -3.41
N ARG A 221 1.26 8.29 -2.93
CA ARG A 221 1.98 7.20 -3.59
C ARG A 221 1.99 5.95 -2.72
N LYS A 222 2.15 4.78 -3.34
CA LYS A 222 2.21 3.48 -2.66
C LYS A 222 2.78 2.39 -3.56
N CYS A 223 3.16 1.27 -2.96
CA CYS A 223 3.45 0.04 -3.71
C CYS A 223 2.26 -0.32 -4.63
N ASN A 224 2.58 -0.74 -5.84
CA ASN A 224 1.68 -1.02 -6.94
C ASN A 224 1.93 -2.43 -7.51
N PHE A 225 2.61 -3.29 -6.75
CA PHE A 225 3.12 -4.59 -7.20
C PHE A 225 3.96 -4.56 -8.48
N CYS A 226 4.59 -3.42 -8.79
CA CYS A 226 5.34 -3.20 -10.02
C CYS A 226 4.51 -3.62 -11.25
N PHE A 227 3.25 -3.19 -11.35
CA PHE A 227 2.36 -3.64 -12.43
C PHE A 227 2.97 -3.45 -13.83
N HIS A 228 3.80 -2.41 -14.05
CA HIS A 228 4.52 -2.20 -15.31
C HIS A 228 5.54 -3.30 -15.63
N ARG A 229 6.13 -3.93 -14.61
CA ARG A 229 6.98 -5.12 -14.79
C ARG A 229 6.14 -6.34 -15.11
N LEU A 230 5.00 -6.50 -14.42
CA LEU A 230 4.07 -7.60 -14.67
C LEU A 230 3.54 -7.59 -16.12
N GLU A 231 3.26 -6.41 -16.66
CA GLU A 231 2.85 -6.22 -18.07
C GLU A 231 3.94 -6.67 -19.08
N ARG A 232 5.21 -6.69 -18.66
CA ARG A 232 6.35 -7.21 -19.45
C ARG A 232 6.67 -8.68 -19.15
N GLY A 233 5.91 -9.33 -18.26
CA GLY A 233 6.17 -10.71 -17.82
C GLY A 233 7.33 -10.82 -16.82
N GLU A 234 7.74 -9.71 -16.19
CA GLU A 234 8.80 -9.68 -15.18
C GLU A 234 8.22 -9.74 -13.77
N GLU A 235 8.96 -10.31 -12.82
CA GLU A 235 8.60 -10.24 -11.40
C GLU A 235 8.76 -8.82 -10.83
N PRO A 236 8.08 -8.48 -9.72
CA PRO A 236 8.33 -7.21 -9.04
C PRO A 236 9.79 -7.08 -8.61
N ALA A 237 10.40 -5.91 -8.79
CA ALA A 237 11.82 -5.70 -8.50
C ALA A 237 12.24 -6.10 -7.06
N CYS A 238 11.34 -5.93 -6.09
CA CYS A 238 11.60 -6.29 -4.70
C CYS A 238 11.64 -7.81 -4.42
N VAL A 239 11.09 -8.61 -5.34
CA VAL A 239 11.09 -10.09 -5.31
C VAL A 239 12.38 -10.55 -5.96
N GLU A 240 12.64 -10.11 -7.19
CA GLU A 240 13.84 -10.46 -7.99
C GLU A 240 15.16 -10.17 -7.25
N THR A 241 15.21 -9.08 -6.47
CA THR A 241 16.42 -8.64 -5.76
C THR A 241 16.53 -9.16 -4.32
N CYS A 242 15.62 -10.03 -3.88
CA CYS A 242 15.60 -10.50 -2.49
C CYS A 242 16.71 -11.53 -2.22
N ILE A 243 17.84 -11.09 -1.64
CA ILE A 243 19.00 -11.96 -1.38
C ILE A 243 18.73 -13.20 -0.50
N GLY A 244 17.64 -13.18 0.27
CA GLY A 244 17.25 -14.29 1.15
C GLY A 244 16.21 -15.21 0.52
N ASP A 245 15.77 -14.96 -0.72
CA ASP A 245 14.61 -15.62 -1.34
C ASP A 245 13.40 -15.68 -0.39
N ALA A 246 13.19 -14.56 0.32
CA ALA A 246 12.15 -14.43 1.31
C ALA A 246 10.82 -14.00 0.68
N ARG A 247 10.82 -13.45 -0.54
CA ARG A 247 9.64 -12.89 -1.19
C ARG A 247 9.26 -13.76 -2.39
N TYR A 248 7.99 -14.08 -2.50
CA TYR A 248 7.41 -14.83 -3.60
C TYR A 248 6.23 -14.03 -4.16
N PHE A 249 6.08 -13.98 -5.48
CA PHE A 249 5.00 -13.25 -6.13
C PHE A 249 4.40 -14.09 -7.25
N GLY A 250 3.07 -14.02 -7.42
CA GLY A 250 2.38 -14.93 -8.32
C GLY A 250 0.86 -14.84 -8.22
N ASP A 251 0.20 -15.69 -9.00
CA ASP A 251 -1.25 -15.80 -9.04
C ASP A 251 -1.75 -16.68 -7.88
N LEU A 252 -2.58 -16.11 -7.01
CA LEU A 252 -3.24 -16.82 -5.91
C LEU A 252 -4.36 -17.75 -6.38
N ASN A 253 -4.88 -17.57 -7.60
CA ASN A 253 -5.91 -18.43 -8.16
C ASN A 253 -5.34 -19.66 -8.87
N ASP A 254 -4.07 -19.62 -9.26
CA ASP A 254 -3.37 -20.78 -9.82
C ASP A 254 -2.90 -21.70 -8.67
N PRO A 255 -3.50 -22.91 -8.51
CA PRO A 255 -3.14 -23.84 -7.44
C PRO A 255 -1.72 -24.43 -7.60
N ASP A 256 -1.17 -24.40 -8.82
CA ASP A 256 0.18 -24.88 -9.10
C ASP A 256 1.24 -23.80 -8.84
N SER A 257 0.84 -22.56 -8.59
CA SER A 257 1.76 -21.48 -8.27
C SER A 257 2.36 -21.63 -6.88
N THR A 258 3.66 -21.35 -6.77
CA THR A 258 4.38 -21.33 -5.49
C THR A 258 3.71 -20.43 -4.46
N VAL A 259 3.16 -19.28 -4.90
CA VAL A 259 2.51 -18.32 -4.00
C VAL A 259 1.20 -18.87 -3.44
N SER A 260 0.37 -19.51 -4.27
CA SER A 260 -0.88 -20.13 -3.82
C SER A 260 -0.63 -21.22 -2.78
N GLN A 261 0.34 -22.12 -3.07
CA GLN A 261 0.71 -23.19 -2.15
C GLN A 261 1.28 -22.68 -0.83
N LEU A 262 2.16 -21.68 -0.86
CA LEU A 262 2.72 -21.09 0.36
C LEU A 262 1.66 -20.32 1.17
N ALA A 263 0.78 -19.58 0.51
CA ALA A 263 -0.30 -18.84 1.15
C ALA A 263 -1.34 -19.76 1.81
N ALA A 264 -1.54 -20.97 1.29
CA ALA A 264 -2.41 -21.98 1.87
C ALA A 264 -1.76 -22.82 2.99
N SER A 265 -0.46 -22.67 3.22
CA SER A 265 0.27 -23.47 4.22
C SER A 265 -0.09 -23.08 5.67
N ASP A 266 0.06 -24.03 6.61
CA ASP A 266 -0.14 -23.79 8.06
C ASP A 266 0.83 -22.76 8.67
N ARG A 267 1.89 -22.41 7.92
CA ARG A 267 2.85 -21.36 8.29
C ARG A 267 2.33 -19.97 7.94
N ALA A 268 1.36 -19.86 7.04
CA ALA A 268 0.87 -18.60 6.54
C ALA A 268 0.01 -17.86 7.57
N PHE A 269 0.16 -16.54 7.61
CA PHE A 269 -0.73 -15.64 8.31
C PHE A 269 -0.77 -14.31 7.57
N ARG A 270 -1.74 -13.46 7.91
CA ARG A 270 -1.86 -12.09 7.38
C ARG A 270 -1.71 -11.09 8.51
N LEU A 271 -1.21 -9.90 8.21
CA LEU A 271 -1.16 -8.81 9.19
C LEU A 271 -2.55 -8.22 9.39
N LYS A 272 -2.88 -7.90 10.63
CA LYS A 272 -4.10 -7.20 11.05
C LYS A 272 -5.38 -7.86 10.51
N GLU A 273 -5.51 -9.18 10.65
CA GLU A 273 -6.71 -9.90 10.18
C GLU A 273 -8.01 -9.37 10.79
N SER A 274 -7.95 -8.87 12.03
CA SER A 274 -9.08 -8.23 12.72
C SER A 274 -9.54 -6.91 12.08
N ALA A 275 -8.83 -6.39 11.08
CA ALA A 275 -9.24 -5.20 10.34
C ALA A 275 -10.16 -5.53 9.15
N GLY A 276 -10.43 -6.81 8.87
CA GLY A 276 -11.37 -7.24 7.83
C GLY A 276 -10.96 -6.96 6.39
N THR A 277 -9.81 -6.31 6.16
CA THR A 277 -9.39 -5.83 4.83
C THR A 277 -9.03 -6.94 3.83
N GLN A 278 -8.88 -8.19 4.29
CA GLN A 278 -8.49 -9.33 3.47
C GLN A 278 -7.25 -9.04 2.60
N PRO A 279 -6.08 -8.81 3.23
CA PRO A 279 -4.87 -8.47 2.49
C PRO A 279 -4.38 -9.62 1.62
N ARG A 280 -3.76 -9.30 0.48
CA ARG A 280 -3.19 -10.25 -0.49
C ARG A 280 -1.68 -10.47 -0.31
N VAL A 281 -1.12 -9.90 0.75
CA VAL A 281 0.25 -10.16 1.18
C VAL A 281 0.18 -11.05 2.41
N TYR A 282 0.76 -12.23 2.26
CA TYR A 282 0.83 -13.27 3.27
C TYR A 282 2.25 -13.33 3.84
N TYR A 283 2.36 -13.76 5.09
CA TYR A 283 3.62 -13.92 5.79
C TYR A 283 3.78 -15.35 6.27
N LEU A 284 4.99 -15.91 6.20
CA LEU A 284 5.30 -17.21 6.79
C LEU A 284 6.06 -17.05 8.09
N ARG A 285 5.68 -17.86 9.09
CA ARG A 285 6.35 -17.96 10.39
C ARG A 285 7.37 -19.09 10.48
#